data_AF-A0A1W9RQ59-F1
#
_entry.id   AF-A0A1W9RQ59-F1
#
_cell.length_a   1.000
_cell.length_b   1.000
_cell.length_c   1.000
_cell.angle_alpha   90.00
_cell.angle_beta   90.00
_cell.angle_gamma   90.00
#
_symmetry.space_group_name_H-M   'P 1'
#
loop_
_entity.id
_entity.type
_entity.pdbx_description
1 polymer ?
#
loop_
_entity_poly.entity_id
_entity_poly.type
_entity_poly.pdbx_seq_one_letter_code
_entity_poly.pdbx_strand_id
1 'polypeptide(L)' 'FDKRKLKKLFREKCKIKGIQFSGIGEMFPENIEDILFPYWKQELGRLLNPLPNLSIILDELKAKLMFLE' A
#
# COMPACT_ATOMS: atom_id res chain seq x y z
N PHE A 1 2.41 9.89 15.55
CA PHE A 1 2.97 10.21 14.21
C PHE A 1 2.23 11.40 13.62
N ASP A 2 2.95 12.37 13.04
CA ASP A 2 2.35 13.56 12.40
C ASP A 2 1.95 13.25 10.95
N LYS A 3 0.65 13.03 10.73
CA LYS A 3 0.07 12.74 9.42
C LYS A 3 0.24 13.88 8.41
N ARG A 4 0.26 15.15 8.86
CA ARG A 4 0.41 16.32 7.96
C ARG A 4 1.83 16.38 7.43
N LYS A 5 2.82 16.22 8.30
CA LYS A 5 4.23 16.16 7.91
C LYS A 5 4.49 15.01 6.94
N LEU A 6 3.91 13.83 7.20
CA LEU A 6 4.06 12.66 6.35
C LEU A 6 3.40 12.86 4.97
N LYS A 7 2.17 13.40 4.92
CA LYS A 7 1.49 13.74 3.67
C LYS A 7 2.32 14.71 2.84
N LYS A 8 2.89 15.75 3.45
CA LYS A 8 3.79 16.70 2.77
C LYS A 8 5.02 15.99 2.19
N LEU A 9 5.71 15.18 3.00
CA LEU A 9 6.90 14.46 2.57
C LEU A 9 6.59 13.52 1.40
N PHE A 10 5.48 12.80 1.47
CA PHE A 10 5.03 11.90 0.41
C PHE A 10 4.79 12.66 -0.90
N ARG A 11 4.06 13.79 -0.89
CA ARG A 11 3.80 14.60 -2.08
C ARG A 11 5.09 15.15 -2.70
N GLU A 12 6.04 15.61 -1.87
CA GLU A 12 7.37 16.03 -2.34
C GLU A 12 8.15 14.88 -2.99
N LYS A 13 8.07 13.66 -2.43
CA LYS A 13 8.69 12.48 -3.04
C LYS A 13 8.09 12.13 -4.38
N CYS A 14 6.75 12.18 -4.52
CA CYS A 14 6.07 11.98 -5.80
C CYS A 14 6.54 13.01 -6.85
N LYS A 15 6.62 14.29 -6.47
CA LYS A 15 7.11 15.36 -7.33
C LYS A 15 8.53 15.11 -7.84
N ILE A 16 9.45 14.73 -6.95
CA ILE A 16 10.85 14.41 -7.30
C ILE A 16 10.92 13.21 -8.26
N LYS A 17 10.01 12.24 -8.10
CA LYS A 17 9.95 11.04 -8.93
C LYS A 17 9.15 11.21 -10.22
N GLY A 18 8.57 12.38 -10.47
CA GLY A 18 7.69 12.61 -11.63
C GLY A 18 6.38 11.80 -11.57
N ILE A 19 5.96 11.36 -10.38
CA ILE A 19 4.72 10.61 -10.18
C ILE A 19 3.59 11.60 -9.93
N GLN A 20 2.58 11.59 -10.79
CA GLN A 20 1.32 12.29 -10.52
C GLN A 20 0.46 11.38 -9.63
N PHE A 21 0.29 11.76 -8.37
CA PHE A 21 -0.57 11.01 -7.44
C PHE A 21 -1.94 11.68 -7.35
N SER A 22 -2.95 11.04 -7.92
CA SER A 22 -4.32 11.57 -7.98
C SER A 22 -5.20 11.11 -6.81
N GLY A 23 -4.86 9.99 -6.16
CA GLY A 23 -5.60 9.48 -5.01
C GLY A 23 -5.18 8.08 -4.60
N ILE A 24 -5.66 7.62 -3.45
CA ILE A 24 -5.25 6.32 -2.89
C ILE A 24 -5.61 5.14 -3.80
N GLY A 25 -6.64 5.28 -4.64
CA GLY A 25 -7.05 4.26 -5.61
C GLY A 25 -5.93 3.84 -6.56
N GLU A 26 -5.01 4.75 -6.92
CA GLU A 26 -3.86 4.42 -7.78
C GLU A 26 -2.86 3.49 -7.06
N MET A 27 -2.81 3.49 -5.73
CA MET A 27 -1.97 2.58 -4.95
C MET A 27 -2.62 1.21 -4.73
N PHE A 28 -3.95 1.14 -4.81
CA PHE A 28 -4.74 -0.07 -4.56
C PHE A 28 -5.70 -0.31 -5.74
N PRO A 29 -5.19 -0.62 -6.94
CA PRO A 29 -6.03 -1.00 -8.07
C PRO A 29 -6.81 -2.28 -7.76
N GLU A 30 -7.94 -2.48 -8.44
CA GLU A 30 -8.87 -3.58 -8.16
C GLU A 30 -8.22 -4.97 -8.24
N ASN A 31 -7.20 -5.13 -9.08
CA ASN A 31 -6.48 -6.40 -9.28
C ASN A 31 -5.20 -6.54 -8.42
N ILE A 32 -4.96 -5.64 -7.45
CA ILE A 32 -3.73 -5.67 -6.65
C ILE A 32 -3.58 -6.96 -5.85
N GLU A 33 -4.69 -7.53 -5.35
CA GLU A 33 -4.66 -8.80 -4.60
C GLU A 33 -4.16 -9.93 -5.49
N ASP A 34 -4.69 -10.06 -6.70
CA ASP A 34 -4.28 -11.08 -7.68
C ASP A 34 -2.80 -10.93 -8.06
N ILE A 35 -2.33 -9.70 -8.23
CA ILE A 35 -0.92 -9.40 -8.53
C ILE A 35 -0.01 -9.83 -7.37
N LEU A 36 -0.41 -9.56 -6.13
CA LEU A 36 0.43 -9.79 -4.96
C LEU A 36 0.36 -11.22 -4.43
N PHE A 37 -0.74 -11.94 -4.66
CA PHE A 37 -0.98 -13.26 -4.08
C PHE A 37 0.14 -14.28 -4.34
N PRO A 38 0.71 -14.40 -5.56
CA PRO A 38 1.82 -15.32 -5.81
C PRO A 38 3.04 -15.02 -4.94
N TYR A 39 3.41 -13.75 -4.81
CA TYR A 39 4.54 -13.31 -3.97
C TYR A 39 4.23 -13.48 -2.48
N TRP A 40 2.99 -13.23 -2.06
CA TRP A 40 2.55 -13.43 -0.69
C TRP A 40 2.72 -14.89 -0.27
N LYS A 41 2.29 -15.82 -1.12
CA LYS A 41 2.39 -17.26 -0.84
C LYS A 41 3.82 -17.78 -0.93
N GLN A 42 4.57 -17.38 -1.95
CA GLN A 42 5.90 -17.95 -2.22
C GLN A 42 7.01 -17.30 -1.37
N GLU A 43 7.00 -15.98 -1.23
CA GLU A 43 8.07 -15.27 -0.54
C GLU A 43 7.75 -15.13 0.95
N LEU A 44 6.57 -14.57 1.29
CA LEU A 44 6.22 -14.34 2.69
C LEU A 44 5.89 -15.65 3.42
N GLY A 45 5.26 -16.61 2.74
CA GLY A 45 4.97 -17.94 3.30
C GLY A 45 6.20 -18.76 3.69
N ARG A 46 7.40 -18.42 3.18
CA ARG A 46 8.66 -19.01 3.65
C ARG A 46 9.12 -18.46 4.99
N LEU A 47 8.70 -17.25 5.34
CA LEU A 47 9.17 -16.52 6.51
C LEU A 47 8.17 -16.58 7.68
N LEU A 48 6.88 -16.73 7.38
CA LEU A 48 5.78 -16.65 8.33
C LEU A 48 4.82 -17.83 8.20
N ASN A 49 4.48 -18.44 9.33
CA ASN A 49 3.43 -19.44 9.44
C ASN A 49 2.68 -19.24 10.78
N PRO A 50 1.36 -18.96 10.79
CA PRO A 50 0.46 -18.89 9.64
C PRO A 50 0.68 -17.66 8.76
N LEU A 51 0.37 -17.80 7.47
CA LEU A 51 0.34 -16.68 6.54
C LEU A 51 -0.89 -15.82 6.83
N PRO A 52 -0.75 -14.51 7.07
CA PRO A 52 -1.90 -13.66 7.32
C PRO A 52 -2.72 -13.46 6.04
N ASN A 53 -4.02 -13.19 6.23
CA ASN A 53 -4.95 -12.97 5.13
C ASN A 53 -4.59 -11.67 4.38
N LEU A 54 -4.26 -11.81 3.09
CA LEU A 54 -3.82 -10.71 2.25
C LEU A 54 -4.92 -9.65 2.07
N SER A 55 -6.16 -10.07 1.82
CA SER A 55 -7.30 -9.18 1.64
C SER A 55 -7.51 -8.26 2.85
N ILE A 56 -7.48 -8.83 4.07
CA ILE A 56 -7.60 -8.06 5.32
C ILE A 56 -6.46 -7.04 5.45
N ILE A 57 -5.22 -7.44 5.10
CA ILE A 57 -4.06 -6.55 5.17
C ILE A 57 -4.19 -5.39 4.19
N LEU A 58 -4.63 -5.65 2.96
CA LEU A 58 -4.84 -4.63 1.95
C LEU A 58 -5.91 -3.63 2.39
N ASP A 59 -7.03 -4.10 2.93
CA ASP A 59 -8.10 -3.26 3.45
C ASP A 59 -7.62 -2.38 4.61
N GLU A 60 -6.90 -2.97 5.57
CA GLU A 60 -6.33 -2.22 6.69
C GLU A 60 -5.31 -1.18 6.22
N LEU A 61 -4.43 -1.54 5.28
CA LEU A 61 -3.43 -0.62 4.73
C LEU A 61 -4.11 0.54 4.02
N LYS A 62 -5.10 0.27 3.17
CA LYS A 62 -5.87 1.29 2.46
C LYS A 62 -6.52 2.25 3.44
N ALA A 63 -7.24 1.74 4.44
CA ALA A 63 -7.88 2.54 5.48
C ALA A 63 -6.88 3.40 6.27
N LYS A 64 -5.73 2.83 6.65
CA LYS A 64 -4.69 3.55 7.40
C LYS A 64 -4.00 4.63 6.55
N LEU A 65 -3.97 4.50 5.23
CA LEU A 65 -3.34 5.44 4.30
C LEU A 65 -4.29 6.47 3.68
N MET A 66 -5.60 6.37 3.90
CA MET A 66 -6.60 7.35 3.41
C MET A 66 -6.26 8.81 3.70
N PHE A 67 -5.51 9.10 4.77
CA PHE A 67 -5.09 10.49 5.09
C PHE A 67 -4.14 11.11 4.04
N LEU A 68 -3.61 10.33 3.10
CA LEU A 68 -2.74 10.79 2.01
C LEU A 68 -3.52 11.44 0.86
N GLU A 69 -4.83 11.16 0.74
CA GLU A 69 -5.76 11.93 -0.10
C GLU A 69 -5.76 13.38 0.36
#